data_AF-A0A6N2E7W5-F1
#
_entry.id   AF-A0A6N2E7W5-F1
#
_cell.length_a   1.000
_cell.length_b   1.000
_cell.length_c   1.000
_cell.angle_alpha   90.00
_cell.angle_beta   90.00
_cell.angle_gamma   90.00
#
_symmetry.space_group_name_H-M   'P 1'
#
loop_
_entity.id
_entity.type
_entity.pdbx_description
1 polymer ?
#
loop_
_entity_poly.entity_id
_entity_poly.type
_entity_poly.pdbx_seq_one_letter_code
_entity_poly.pdbx_strand_id
1 'polypeptide(L)' 'MKMITVNVDDHVYNRIKAHAKQSGRSASELIREAMAEYESTRIPHRTSIFDSQPSSVGRVLRDLSSDDDILNEMLS' A
#
# COMPACT_ATOMS: atom_id res chain seq x y z
N MET A 1 -5.87 8.17 -15.33
CA MET A 1 -5.77 6.95 -16.17
C MET A 1 -4.80 7.23 -17.30
N LYS A 2 -3.76 6.43 -17.46
CA LYS A 2 -2.79 6.54 -18.58
C LYS A 2 -2.85 5.25 -19.38
N MET A 3 -2.93 5.35 -20.71
CA MET A 3 -2.88 4.18 -21.58
C MET A 3 -1.43 3.72 -21.70
N ILE A 4 -1.21 2.42 -21.49
CA ILE A 4 0.09 1.78 -21.65
C ILE A 4 -0.07 0.56 -22.55
N THR A 5 0.96 0.28 -23.33
CA THR A 5 1.08 -0.96 -24.10
C THR A 5 2.09 -1.85 -23.39
N VAL A 6 1.68 -3.06 -23.04
CA VAL A 6 2.53 -4.04 -22.34
C VAL A 6 2.58 -5.29 -23.20
N ASN A 7 3.78 -5.78 -23.48
CA ASN A 7 3.95 -7.07 -24.12
C ASN A 7 3.80 -8.17 -23.07
N VAL A 8 3.00 -9.19 -23.36
CA VAL A 8 2.70 -10.29 -22.45
C VAL A 8 2.72 -11.60 -23.23
N ASP A 9 3.12 -12.68 -22.58
CA ASP A 9 3.06 -14.00 -23.20
C ASP A 9 1.62 -14.36 -23.59
N ASP A 10 1.43 -14.83 -24.82
CA ASP A 10 0.11 -15.17 -25.38
C ASP A 10 -0.65 -16.16 -24.49
N HIS A 11 0.07 -17.14 -23.92
CA HIS A 11 -0.53 -18.13 -23.02
C HIS A 11 -1.10 -17.47 -21.75
N VAL A 12 -0.40 -16.49 -21.18
CA VAL A 12 -0.84 -15.77 -19.99
C VAL A 12 -2.06 -14.92 -20.32
N TYR A 13 -2.01 -14.17 -21.41
CA TYR A 13 -3.13 -13.33 -21.84
C TYR A 13 -4.39 -14.16 -22.11
N ASN A 14 -4.25 -15.30 -22.78
CA ASN A 14 -5.38 -16.20 -23.06
C ASN A 14 -6.02 -16.77 -21.79
N ARG A 15 -5.21 -17.14 -20.79
CA ARG A 15 -5.73 -17.59 -19.48
C ARG A 15 -6.52 -16.50 -18.78
N ILE A 16 -5.99 -15.26 -18.74
CA ILE A 16 -6.67 -14.12 -18.14
C ILE A 16 -7.98 -13.81 -18.87
N LYS A 17 -7.96 -13.83 -20.21
CA LYS A 17 -9.14 -13.59 -21.05
C LYS A 17 -10.23 -14.64 -20.81
N ALA A 18 -9.85 -15.92 -20.73
CA ALA A 18 -10.79 -17.00 -20.45
C ALA A 18 -11.42 -16.86 -19.06
N HIS A 19 -10.61 -16.53 -18.04
CA HIS A 19 -11.09 -16.31 -16.69
C HIS A 19 -12.03 -15.10 -16.60
N ALA A 20 -11.65 -13.97 -17.21
CA ALA A 20 -12.46 -12.76 -17.25
C ALA A 20 -13.84 -13.03 -17.87
N LYS A 21 -13.90 -13.82 -18.96
CA LYS A 21 -15.15 -14.21 -19.60
C LYS A 21 -16.05 -15.02 -18.67
N GLN A 22 -15.48 -15.95 -17.90
CA GLN A 22 -16.23 -16.76 -16.93
C GLN A 22 -16.81 -15.92 -15.79
N SER A 23 -16.09 -14.88 -15.38
CA SER A 23 -16.52 -13.96 -14.31
C SER A 23 -17.35 -12.76 -14.80
N GLY A 24 -17.64 -12.66 -16.11
CA GLY A 24 -18.36 -11.51 -16.69
C GLY A 24 -17.58 -10.19 -16.65
N ARG A 25 -16.26 -10.24 -16.51
CA ARG A 25 -15.35 -9.07 -16.42
C ARG A 25 -14.52 -8.93 -17.70
N SER A 26 -13.87 -7.78 -17.88
CA SER A 26 -12.93 -7.59 -18.99
C SER A 26 -11.50 -7.99 -18.60
N ALA A 27 -10.72 -8.51 -19.55
CA ALA A 27 -9.30 -8.81 -19.31
C ALA A 27 -8.52 -7.57 -18.83
N SER A 28 -8.81 -6.40 -19.41
CA SER A 28 -8.21 -5.13 -19.01
C SER A 28 -8.53 -4.74 -17.57
N GLU A 29 -9.68 -5.15 -17.04
CA GLU A 29 -10.06 -4.90 -15.64
C GLU A 29 -9.23 -5.76 -14.68
N LEU A 30 -9.09 -7.06 -14.99
CA LEU A 30 -8.23 -7.96 -14.21
C LEU A 30 -6.76 -7.52 -14.25
N ILE A 31 -6.27 -7.04 -15.40
CA ILE A 31 -4.91 -6.53 -15.52
C ILE A 31 -4.71 -5.27 -14.66
N ARG A 32 -5.69 -4.36 -14.63
CA ARG A 32 -5.63 -3.18 -13.75
C ARG A 32 -5.66 -3.56 -12.28
N GLU A 33 -6.48 -4.53 -11.90
CA GLU A 33 -6.55 -5.05 -10.54
C GLU A 33 -5.19 -5.63 -10.11
N ALA A 34 -4.59 -6.49 -10.94
CA ALA A 34 -3.27 -7.05 -10.68
C ALA A 34 -2.18 -5.98 -10.56
N MET A 35 -2.24 -4.91 -11.38
CA MET A 35 -1.32 -3.78 -11.26
C MET A 35 -1.49 -3.04 -9.93
N ALA A 36 -2.73 -2.80 -9.49
CA ALA A 36 -3.01 -2.14 -8.22
C ALA A 36 -2.59 -3.00 -7.02
N GLU A 37 -2.83 -4.31 -7.08
CA GLU A 37 -2.36 -5.26 -6.07
C GLU A 37 -0.82 -5.26 -5.98
N TYR A 38 -0.14 -5.29 -7.12
CA TYR A 38 1.33 -5.22 -7.17
C TYR A 38 1.86 -3.93 -6.54
N GLU A 39 1.25 -2.78 -6.87
CA GLU A 39 1.60 -1.50 -6.27
C GLU A 39 1.41 -1.51 -4.76
N SER A 40 0.22 -1.89 -4.28
CA SER A 40 -0.10 -1.92 -2.85
C SER A 40 0.81 -2.87 -2.05
N THR A 41 1.13 -4.04 -2.59
CA THR A 41 1.85 -5.09 -1.87
C THR A 41 3.36 -4.98 -1.96
N ARG A 42 3.88 -4.52 -3.11
CA ARG A 42 5.33 -4.56 -3.39
C ARG A 42 5.99 -3.21 -3.48
N ILE A 43 5.22 -2.13 -3.63
CA ILE A 43 5.75 -0.77 -3.60
C ILE A 43 5.46 -0.22 -2.21
N PRO A 44 6.48 -0.13 -1.32
CA PRO A 44 6.28 0.48 -0.02
C PRO A 44 5.78 1.90 -0.24
N HIS A 45 4.56 2.16 0.21
CA HIS A 45 4.06 3.51 0.32
C HIS A 45 4.90 4.13 1.44
N ARG A 46 5.95 4.87 1.05
CA ARG A 46 6.70 5.71 1.99
C ARG A 46 5.78 6.87 2.37
N THR A 47 4.76 6.59 3.19
CA THR A 47 4.13 7.64 3.96
C THR A 47 5.16 8.01 5.01
N SER A 48 5.83 9.14 4.80
CA SER A 48 6.68 9.69 5.85
C SER A 48 5.83 9.85 7.10
N ILE A 49 6.38 9.54 8.28
CA ILE A 49 5.70 9.87 9.54
C ILE A 49 5.38 11.37 9.64
N PHE A 50 6.13 12.20 8.90
CA PHE A 50 5.90 13.64 8.76
C PHE A 50 4.77 14.01 7.78
N ASP A 51 4.35 13.11 6.90
CA ASP A 51 3.25 13.33 5.94
C ASP A 51 1.89 12.87 6.49
N SER A 52 1.88 12.26 7.68
CA SER A 52 0.65 11.83 8.36
C SER A 52 0.10 12.95 9.25
N GLN A 53 -1.22 13.11 9.30
CA GLN A 53 -1.86 14.07 10.19
C GLN A 53 -1.70 13.58 11.64
N PRO A 54 -1.15 14.40 12.56
CA PRO A 54 -0.88 13.95 13.92
C PRO A 54 -2.19 13.53 14.59
N SER A 55 -2.21 12.29 15.05
CA SER A 55 -3.32 11.77 15.84
C SER A 55 -3.14 12.23 17.29
N SER A 56 -4.20 12.75 17.90
CA SER A 56 -4.17 13.13 19.31
C SER A 56 -4.01 11.86 20.16
N VAL A 57 -2.92 11.80 20.93
CA VAL A 57 -2.63 10.70 21.88
C VAL A 57 -3.25 10.95 23.27
N GLY A 58 -4.09 11.97 23.41
CA GLY A 58 -4.75 12.33 24.66
C GLY A 58 -4.07 13.48 25.41
N ARG A 59 -4.18 13.47 26.74
CA ARG A 59 -3.69 14.55 27.61
C ARG A 59 -2.23 14.31 27.99
N VAL A 60 -1.46 15.38 28.13
CA VAL A 60 -0.12 15.35 28.72
C VAL A 60 -0.20 14.82 30.16
N LEU A 61 0.50 13.72 30.45
CA LEU A 61 0.55 13.11 31.78
C LEU A 61 1.59 13.76 32.70
N ARG A 62 2.74 14.15 32.14
CA ARG A 62 3.86 14.78 32.84
C ARG A 62 4.70 15.57 31.83
N ASP A 63 5.25 16.70 32.25
CA ASP A 63 6.22 17.47 31.45
C ASP A 63 7.57 16.74 31.40
N LEU A 64 8.24 16.78 30.24
CA LEU A 64 9.58 16.21 30.07
C LEU A 64 10.64 17.25 30.46
N SER A 65 11.52 16.86 31.38
CA SER A 65 12.71 17.61 31.77
C SER A 65 13.98 17.03 31.12
N SER A 66 15.06 17.79 31.11
CA SER A 66 16.35 17.34 30.55
C SER A 66 16.99 16.17 31.30
N ASP A 67 16.54 15.92 32.53
CA ASP A 67 17.04 14.83 33.37
C ASP A 67 16.22 13.53 33.17
N ASP A 68 15.11 13.57 32.43
CA ASP A 68 14.27 12.39 32.18
C ASP A 68 14.87 11.50 31.08
N ASP A 69 15.17 10.24 31.44
CA ASP A 69 15.62 9.22 30.49
C ASP A 69 14.41 8.50 29.87
N ILE A 70 13.92 9.08 28.78
CA ILE A 70 12.78 8.54 28.02
C ILE A 70 13.08 7.14 27.47
N LEU A 71 14.33 6.88 27.06
CA LEU A 71 14.72 5.60 26.47
C LEU A 71 14.63 4.48 27.51
N ASN A 72 15.12 4.74 28.72
CA ASN A 72 15.01 3.80 29.83
C ASN A 72 13.55 3.60 30.26
N GLU A 73 12.75 4.66 30.30
CA GLU A 73 11.32 4.60 30.66
C GLU A 73 10.48 3.77 29.67
N MET A 74 10.80 3.79 28.38
CA MET A 74 10.08 3.01 27.36
C MET A 74 10.48 1.53 27.28
N LEU A 75 11.64 1.17 27.84
CA LEU A 75 12.19 -0.19 27.77
C LEU A 75 11.99 -1.01 29.05
N SER A 76 11.45 -0.40 30.11
CA SER A 76 11.10 -1.04 31.39
C SER A 76 9.66 -1.53 31.42
#